data_AF-A0A7S2V2B3-F1
#
_entry.id   AF-A0A7S2V2B3-F1
#
_cell.length_a   1.000
_cell.length_b   1.000
_cell.length_c   1.000
_cell.angle_alpha   90.00
_cell.angle_beta   90.00
_cell.angle_gamma   90.00
#
_symmetry.space_group_name_H-M   'P 1'
#
loop_
_entity.id
_entity.type
_entity.pdbx_description
1 polymer ?
#
loop_
_entity_poly.entity_id
_entity_poly.type
_entity_poly.pdbx_seq_one_letter_code
_entity_poly.pdbx_strand_id
1 'polypeptide(L)'
;GGFLSDEQKYQTNKEHCLLVFMEDGSSVEVGLPCPDLPELVLQAVEAIIAHQGAATMDQVDQWTMDEDVPVSKYAENLVQLDNGKKISPDPATWACEESGMKENLWLNLSTGHIGSGRPMWDGTGGTGAALKHFNETGQMYPLVVKLGTITPQGADVHSYAPDEDCLVKDPHLGTHLRHWGINIMHMTKTDKTIAEMEVELNKTYDFSKITEAGAQLEPLYGAGFTGIKNLGNSCYINSVLQVLFSLPELQQRYFTPAHQVFQSI
;
A
#
# COMPACT_ATOMS: atom_id res chain seq x y z
N GLY A 1 -1.88 -9.85 -18.06
CA GLY A 1 -1.40 -10.31 -16.75
C GLY A 1 -0.24 -11.25 -17.01
N GLY A 2 0.90 -11.04 -16.37
CA GLY A 2 2.01 -11.98 -16.43
C GLY A 2 1.91 -12.94 -15.26
N PHE A 3 1.87 -14.24 -15.54
CA PHE A 3 1.90 -15.28 -14.52
C PHE A 3 3.29 -15.28 -13.87
N LEU A 4 3.33 -15.14 -12.55
CA LEU A 4 4.58 -15.26 -11.79
C LEU A 4 4.94 -16.75 -11.71
N SER A 5 5.84 -17.20 -12.60
CA SER A 5 6.55 -18.45 -12.39
C SER A 5 7.59 -18.25 -11.29
N ASP A 6 7.66 -19.22 -10.37
CA ASP A 6 8.59 -19.39 -9.25
C ASP A 6 9.47 -18.19 -8.89
N GLU A 7 9.24 -17.62 -7.69
CA GLU A 7 10.04 -16.53 -7.12
C GLU A 7 11.53 -16.88 -7.08
N GLN A 8 12.25 -16.57 -8.17
CA GLN A 8 13.70 -16.56 -8.16
C GLN A 8 14.13 -15.43 -7.22
N LYS A 9 14.78 -15.80 -6.12
CA LYS A 9 15.38 -14.83 -5.19
C LYS A 9 16.61 -14.22 -5.87
N TYR A 10 16.42 -13.09 -6.54
CA TYR A 10 17.52 -12.33 -7.11
C TYR A 10 18.21 -11.50 -6.03
N GLN A 11 19.55 -11.53 -6.02
CA GLN A 11 20.33 -10.51 -5.32
C GLN A 11 20.50 -9.31 -6.27
N THR A 12 19.88 -8.18 -5.93
CA THR A 12 20.03 -6.95 -6.73
C THR A 12 21.25 -6.19 -6.23
N ASN A 13 22.27 -6.04 -7.08
CA ASN A 13 23.38 -5.10 -6.85
C ASN A 13 23.13 -3.84 -7.68
N LYS A 14 23.23 -2.66 -7.07
CA LYS A 14 23.03 -1.37 -7.74
C LYS A 14 24.34 -0.61 -7.77
N GLU A 15 24.85 -0.34 -8.96
CA GLU A 15 26.02 0.51 -9.20
C GLU A 15 25.54 1.81 -9.87
N HIS A 16 26.13 2.94 -9.49
CA HIS A 16 25.74 4.25 -9.99
C HIS A 16 26.92 4.91 -10.70
N CYS A 17 26.68 5.51 -11.86
CA CYS A 17 27.67 6.30 -12.59
C CYS A 17 27.03 7.56 -13.16
N LEU A 18 27.86 8.59 -13.36
CA LEU A 18 27.50 9.83 -14.04
C LEU A 18 28.05 9.76 -15.47
N LEU A 19 27.16 9.86 -16.45
CA LEU A 19 27.51 9.94 -17.88
C LEU A 19 27.39 11.38 -18.36
N VAL A 20 28.49 11.91 -18.91
CA VAL A 20 28.54 13.24 -19.51
C VAL A 20 28.69 13.09 -21.01
N PHE A 21 27.71 13.58 -21.76
CA PHE A 21 27.75 13.62 -23.23
C PHE A 21 28.39 14.93 -23.70
N MET A 22 29.39 14.81 -24.56
CA MET A 22 30.09 15.93 -25.18
C MET A 22 29.48 16.25 -26.55
N GLU A 23 29.70 17.46 -27.06
CA GLU A 23 29.13 17.92 -28.33
C GLU A 23 29.63 17.14 -29.56
N ASP A 24 30.79 16.51 -29.45
CA ASP A 24 31.38 15.65 -30.49
C ASP A 24 30.81 14.21 -30.49
N GLY A 25 29.84 13.93 -29.62
CA GLY A 25 29.24 12.61 -29.45
C GLY A 25 30.07 11.63 -28.61
N SER A 26 31.21 12.07 -28.06
CA SER A 26 31.93 11.29 -27.05
C SER A 26 31.19 11.35 -25.71
N SER A 27 31.39 10.33 -24.86
CA SER A 27 30.84 10.31 -23.51
C SER A 27 31.92 9.96 -22.50
N VAL A 28 31.85 10.60 -21.33
CA VAL A 28 32.73 10.33 -20.19
C VAL A 28 31.90 9.71 -19.07
N GLU A 29 32.35 8.57 -18.57
CA GLU A 29 31.72 7.87 -17.44
C GLU A 29 32.53 8.11 -16.16
N VAL A 30 31.85 8.54 -15.10
CA VAL A 30 32.42 8.74 -13.77
C VAL A 30 31.70 7.84 -12.78
N GLY A 31 32.42 6.88 -12.17
CA GLY A 31 31.85 6.01 -11.14
C GLY A 31 31.51 6.79 -9.87
N LEU A 32 30.36 6.51 -9.26
CA LEU A 32 29.92 7.14 -8.02
C LEU A 32 30.09 6.18 -6.82
N PRO A 33 30.48 6.68 -5.64
CA PRO A 33 30.70 8.09 -5.28
C PRO A 33 32.07 8.62 -5.75
N CYS A 34 32.10 9.86 -6.25
CA CYS A 34 33.33 10.56 -6.69
C CYS A 34 33.44 11.91 -5.97
N PRO A 35 34.35 12.07 -4.98
CA PRO A 35 34.47 13.31 -4.19
C PRO A 35 35.04 14.50 -4.99
N ASP A 36 35.60 14.25 -6.17
CA ASP A 36 36.15 15.31 -7.03
C ASP A 36 35.08 16.06 -7.84
N LEU A 37 33.82 15.62 -7.77
CA LEU A 37 32.69 16.28 -8.44
C LEU A 37 32.25 17.56 -7.69
N PRO A 38 31.74 18.58 -8.39
CA PRO A 38 31.19 19.78 -7.76
C PRO A 38 30.07 19.44 -6.76
N GLU A 39 30.02 20.18 -5.64
CA GLU A 39 29.03 19.95 -4.57
C GLU A 39 27.59 19.97 -5.09
N LEU A 40 27.26 20.86 -6.03
CA LEU A 40 25.94 20.92 -6.67
C LEU A 40 25.58 19.62 -7.39
N VAL A 41 26.55 18.99 -8.06
CA VAL A 41 26.35 17.72 -8.78
C VAL A 41 26.17 16.57 -7.80
N LEU A 42 26.97 16.55 -6.73
CA LEU A 42 26.84 15.55 -5.66
C LEU A 42 25.46 15.61 -4.99
N GLN A 43 24.99 16.82 -4.65
CA GLN A 43 23.66 17.01 -4.07
C GLN A 43 22.54 16.55 -5.02
N ALA A 44 22.65 16.85 -6.32
CA ALA A 44 21.68 16.39 -7.31
C ALA A 44 21.68 14.86 -7.47
N VAL A 45 22.85 14.24 -7.51
CA VAL A 45 23.01 12.78 -7.57
C VAL A 45 22.39 12.11 -6.35
N GLU A 46 22.71 12.61 -5.15
CA GLU A 46 22.18 12.07 -3.91
C GLU A 46 20.66 12.23 -3.83
N ALA A 47 20.12 13.38 -4.23
CA ALA A 47 18.69 13.61 -4.31
C ALA A 47 17.98 12.64 -5.27
N ILE A 48 18.57 12.36 -6.44
CA ILE A 48 18.01 11.42 -7.43
C ILE A 48 18.06 9.97 -6.90
N ILE A 49 19.18 9.55 -6.29
CA ILE A 49 19.33 8.20 -5.75
C ILE A 49 18.38 7.98 -4.57
N ALA A 50 18.24 8.99 -3.70
CA ALA A 50 17.35 8.94 -2.54
C ALA A 50 15.87 9.13 -2.90
N HIS A 51 15.55 9.61 -4.11
CA HIS A 51 14.18 9.81 -4.54
C HIS A 51 13.44 8.47 -4.63
N GLN A 52 12.53 8.23 -3.69
CA GLN A 52 11.58 7.12 -3.80
C GLN A 52 10.61 7.41 -4.95
N GLY A 53 10.34 6.41 -5.78
CA GLY A 53 9.52 6.58 -6.98
C GLY A 53 8.13 7.15 -6.66
N ALA A 54 7.87 8.38 -7.12
CA ALA A 54 6.61 9.11 -6.96
C ALA A 54 5.36 8.27 -7.28
N ALA A 55 5.47 7.32 -8.22
CA ALA A 55 4.38 6.42 -8.60
C ALA A 55 3.75 5.60 -7.45
N THR A 56 4.47 5.35 -6.35
CA THR A 56 3.88 4.61 -5.21
C THR A 56 3.14 5.54 -4.26
N MET A 57 3.65 6.76 -4.04
CA MET A 57 3.02 7.78 -3.20
C MET A 57 1.81 8.41 -3.91
N ASP A 58 1.96 8.79 -5.19
CA ASP A 58 0.90 9.41 -5.99
C ASP A 58 -0.35 8.53 -6.13
N GLN A 59 -0.18 7.20 -6.15
CA GLN A 59 -1.30 6.26 -6.23
C GLN A 59 -2.07 6.12 -4.92
N VAL A 60 -1.38 6.13 -3.78
CA VAL A 60 -2.02 6.14 -2.46
C VAL A 60 -2.72 7.49 -2.25
N ASP A 61 -2.09 8.58 -2.67
CA ASP A 61 -2.68 9.92 -2.61
C ASP A 61 -3.91 10.02 -3.52
N GLN A 62 -3.85 9.54 -4.77
CA GLN A 62 -5.03 9.48 -5.65
C GLN A 62 -6.15 8.61 -5.06
N TRP A 63 -5.82 7.47 -4.46
CA TRP A 63 -6.82 6.60 -3.81
C TRP A 63 -7.48 7.27 -2.61
N THR A 64 -6.70 7.96 -1.79
CA THR A 64 -7.20 8.65 -0.59
C THR A 64 -7.89 9.97 -0.91
N MET A 65 -7.60 10.61 -2.05
CA MET A 65 -8.31 11.81 -2.52
C MET A 65 -9.73 11.52 -3.00
N ASP A 66 -10.01 10.33 -3.53
CA ASP A 66 -11.35 9.93 -3.99
C ASP A 66 -12.26 9.42 -2.84
N GLU A 67 -11.70 9.08 -1.68
CA GLU A 67 -12.49 8.68 -0.51
C GLU A 67 -12.75 9.87 0.43
N ASP A 68 -13.94 10.48 0.28
CA ASP A 68 -14.50 11.40 1.28
C ASP A 68 -14.83 10.62 2.57
N VAL A 69 -13.82 10.32 3.39
CA VAL A 69 -13.99 9.58 4.64
C VAL A 69 -14.87 10.40 5.61
N PRO A 70 -16.08 9.92 5.96
CA PRO A 70 -17.03 10.66 6.77
C PRO A 70 -16.57 10.75 8.23
N VAL A 71 -17.03 11.78 8.95
CA VAL A 71 -16.84 11.86 10.41
C VAL A 71 -17.79 10.87 11.08
N SER A 72 -17.27 10.09 12.03
CA SER A 72 -18.08 9.08 12.71
C SER A 72 -19.21 9.70 13.54
N LYS A 73 -20.41 9.12 13.44
CA LYS A 73 -21.56 9.42 14.31
C LYS A 73 -21.31 9.06 15.77
N TYR A 74 -20.38 8.14 16.02
CA TYR A 74 -20.08 7.58 17.35
C TYR A 74 -18.90 8.25 18.04
N ALA A 75 -18.13 9.08 17.33
CA ALA A 75 -16.93 9.72 17.88
C ALA A 75 -17.25 10.70 19.02
N GLU A 76 -18.29 11.53 18.89
CA GLU A 76 -18.60 12.58 19.88
C GLU A 76 -19.02 12.02 21.25
N ASN A 77 -19.78 10.91 21.25
CA ASN A 77 -20.34 10.31 22.46
C ASN A 77 -19.75 8.92 22.74
N LEU A 78 -18.48 8.72 22.36
CA LEU A 78 -17.84 7.44 22.52
C LEU A 78 -17.68 7.11 24.01
N VAL A 79 -18.28 6.00 24.44
CA VAL A 79 -18.11 5.51 25.81
C VAL A 79 -16.79 4.77 25.91
N GLN A 80 -15.89 5.21 26.79
CA GLN A 80 -14.65 4.48 27.11
C GLN A 80 -14.77 3.85 28.50
N LEU A 81 -14.63 2.53 28.57
CA LEU A 81 -14.70 1.79 29.81
C LEU A 81 -13.46 2.04 30.66
N ASP A 82 -13.66 2.27 31.96
CA ASP A 82 -12.56 2.33 32.93
C ASP A 82 -12.34 0.94 33.53
N ASN A 83 -11.58 0.13 32.80
CA ASN A 83 -11.20 -1.24 33.20
C ASN A 83 -9.76 -1.32 33.73
N GLY A 84 -9.09 -0.17 33.96
CA GLY A 84 -7.71 -0.09 34.43
C GLY A 84 -6.64 -0.54 33.42
N LYS A 85 -7.03 -0.93 32.19
CA LYS A 85 -6.10 -1.38 31.16
C LYS A 85 -5.35 -0.18 30.56
N LYS A 86 -4.06 -0.36 30.33
CA LYS A 86 -3.22 0.58 29.57
C LYS A 86 -2.53 -0.18 28.46
N ILE A 87 -2.50 0.42 27.28
CA ILE A 87 -1.80 -0.12 26.13
C ILE A 87 -0.35 0.34 26.22
N SER A 88 0.57 -0.61 26.10
CA SER A 88 2.00 -0.32 26.09
C SER A 88 2.32 0.64 24.95
N PRO A 89 3.19 1.64 25.16
CA PRO A 89 3.62 2.54 24.09
C PRO A 89 4.58 1.87 23.10
N ASP A 90 5.12 0.68 23.43
CA ASP A 90 6.04 -0.07 22.56
C ASP A 90 5.27 -0.96 21.57
N PRO A 91 5.33 -0.69 20.24
CA PRO A 91 4.67 -1.49 19.22
C PRO A 91 5.04 -2.98 19.23
N ALA A 92 6.27 -3.32 19.66
CA ALA A 92 6.74 -4.72 19.66
C ALA A 92 6.00 -5.61 20.68
N THR A 93 5.35 -4.98 21.65
CA THR A 93 4.58 -5.63 22.72
C THR A 93 3.12 -5.86 22.36
N TRP A 94 2.62 -5.25 21.29
CA TRP A 94 1.24 -5.43 20.86
C TRP A 94 1.06 -6.82 20.26
N ALA A 95 -0.03 -7.47 20.66
CA ALA A 95 -0.45 -8.72 20.08
C ALA A 95 -1.98 -8.82 20.14
N CYS A 96 -2.56 -9.50 19.16
CA CYS A 96 -3.95 -9.91 19.22
C CYS A 96 -4.18 -10.78 20.46
N GLU A 97 -5.18 -10.43 21.28
CA GLU A 97 -5.46 -11.15 22.53
C GLU A 97 -5.98 -12.57 22.30
N GLU A 98 -6.62 -12.83 21.15
CA GLU A 98 -7.14 -14.17 20.80
C GLU A 98 -6.07 -15.05 20.13
N SER A 99 -5.33 -14.49 19.16
CA SER A 99 -4.47 -15.28 18.27
C SER A 99 -2.97 -15.06 18.46
N GLY A 100 -2.56 -14.03 19.22
CA GLY A 100 -1.14 -13.68 19.40
C GLY A 100 -0.46 -13.06 18.17
N MET A 101 -1.20 -12.77 17.09
CA MET A 101 -0.68 -12.09 15.90
C MET A 101 -0.12 -10.71 16.26
N LYS A 102 0.93 -10.28 15.57
CA LYS A 102 1.59 -8.98 15.81
C LYS A 102 1.36 -7.92 14.74
N GLU A 103 0.73 -8.30 13.64
CA GLU A 103 0.49 -7.44 12.47
C GLU A 103 -1.01 -7.27 12.24
N ASN A 104 -1.38 -6.17 11.57
CA ASN A 104 -2.78 -5.82 11.26
C ASN A 104 -3.67 -5.82 12.52
N LEU A 105 -3.22 -5.08 13.54
CA LEU A 105 -3.87 -4.99 14.84
C LEU A 105 -4.78 -3.77 14.94
N TRP A 106 -5.94 -4.00 15.53
CA TRP A 106 -7.01 -3.02 15.73
C TRP A 106 -7.34 -2.91 17.21
N LEU A 107 -7.25 -1.70 17.73
CA LEU A 107 -7.61 -1.36 19.10
C LEU A 107 -9.04 -0.84 19.13
N ASN A 108 -9.90 -1.48 19.92
CA ASN A 108 -11.24 -0.96 20.18
C ASN A 108 -11.17 0.24 21.14
N LEU A 109 -11.63 1.40 20.67
CA LEU A 109 -11.47 2.67 21.39
C LEU A 109 -12.30 2.73 22.69
N SER A 110 -13.34 1.91 22.82
CA SER A 110 -14.22 1.88 24.00
C SER A 110 -13.78 0.88 25.07
N THR A 111 -13.22 -0.27 24.66
CA THR A 111 -12.91 -1.38 25.59
C THR A 111 -11.41 -1.61 25.79
N GLY A 112 -10.57 -1.08 24.91
CA GLY A 112 -9.13 -1.28 24.95
C GLY A 112 -8.69 -2.68 24.51
N HIS A 113 -9.58 -3.44 23.88
CA HIS A 113 -9.26 -4.77 23.34
C HIS A 113 -8.44 -4.65 22.05
N ILE A 114 -7.38 -5.44 21.92
CA ILE A 114 -6.56 -5.54 20.70
C ILE A 114 -6.93 -6.83 19.94
N GLY A 115 -7.57 -6.66 18.79
CA GLY A 115 -7.93 -7.74 17.89
C GLY A 115 -7.21 -7.65 16.54
N SER A 116 -6.98 -8.79 15.91
CA SER A 116 -6.49 -8.84 14.53
C SER A 116 -7.57 -8.44 13.52
N GLY A 117 -7.13 -7.96 12.35
CA GLY A 117 -7.99 -7.60 11.22
C GLY A 117 -8.77 -8.78 10.64
N ARG A 118 -9.65 -8.52 9.68
CA ARG A 118 -10.52 -9.54 9.06
C ARG A 118 -9.71 -10.57 8.25
N PRO A 119 -10.20 -11.81 8.12
CA PRO A 119 -9.61 -12.78 7.20
C PRO A 119 -9.89 -12.39 5.76
N MET A 120 -8.92 -12.62 4.90
CA MET A 120 -9.06 -12.50 3.45
C MET A 120 -9.56 -13.83 2.87
N TRP A 121 -10.17 -13.77 1.69
CA TRP A 121 -10.72 -14.95 0.99
C TRP A 121 -9.65 -16.01 0.65
N ASP A 122 -8.38 -15.61 0.56
CA ASP A 122 -7.25 -16.48 0.25
C ASP A 122 -6.58 -17.11 1.48
N GLY A 123 -7.14 -16.86 2.68
CA GLY A 123 -6.63 -17.36 3.96
C GLY A 123 -5.55 -16.49 4.60
N THR A 124 -5.12 -15.39 3.96
CA THR A 124 -4.23 -14.39 4.54
C THR A 124 -5.03 -13.33 5.32
N GLY A 125 -4.37 -12.30 5.87
CA GLY A 125 -5.01 -11.28 6.70
C GLY A 125 -4.98 -11.63 8.19
N GLY A 126 -6.04 -11.30 8.93
CA GLY A 126 -6.15 -11.60 10.37
C GLY A 126 -7.24 -12.64 10.68
N THR A 127 -7.42 -12.95 11.96
CA THR A 127 -8.43 -13.91 12.42
C THR A 127 -9.84 -13.30 12.58
N GLY A 128 -9.98 -12.01 12.33
CA GLY A 128 -11.21 -11.25 12.55
C GLY A 128 -11.53 -10.99 14.01
N ALA A 129 -10.55 -11.10 14.92
CA ALA A 129 -10.78 -10.99 16.36
C ALA A 129 -11.40 -9.64 16.75
N ALA A 130 -11.03 -8.55 16.08
CA ALA A 130 -11.59 -7.22 16.35
C ALA A 130 -13.11 -7.17 16.07
N LEU A 131 -13.56 -7.80 14.98
CA LEU A 131 -14.98 -7.88 14.63
C LEU A 131 -15.74 -8.85 15.54
N LYS A 132 -15.12 -9.97 15.92
CA LYS A 132 -15.71 -10.91 16.89
C LYS A 132 -15.98 -10.21 18.23
N HIS A 133 -15.01 -9.46 18.75
CA HIS A 133 -15.14 -8.69 19.99
C HIS A 133 -16.28 -7.67 19.91
N PHE A 134 -16.46 -6.99 18.78
CA PHE A 134 -17.61 -6.11 18.56
C PHE A 134 -18.96 -6.86 18.68
N ASN A 135 -19.06 -8.06 18.10
CA ASN A 135 -20.27 -8.88 18.20
C ASN A 135 -20.49 -9.41 19.63
N GLU A 136 -19.43 -9.85 20.32
CA GLU A 136 -19.50 -10.36 21.69
C GLU A 136 -19.90 -9.30 22.71
N THR A 137 -19.53 -8.04 22.46
CA THR A 137 -19.93 -6.89 23.28
C THR A 137 -21.35 -6.39 22.97
N GLY A 138 -22.14 -7.16 22.21
CA GLY A 138 -23.51 -6.80 21.87
C GLY A 138 -23.59 -5.62 20.90
N GLN A 139 -22.56 -5.42 20.07
CA GLN A 139 -22.49 -4.36 19.05
C GLN A 139 -22.53 -2.93 19.62
N MET A 140 -22.11 -2.74 20.88
CA MET A 140 -22.13 -1.43 21.55
C MET A 140 -20.91 -0.57 21.27
N TYR A 141 -19.78 -1.16 20.87
CA TYR A 141 -18.48 -0.49 20.78
C TYR A 141 -17.93 -0.53 19.36
N PRO A 142 -18.46 0.30 18.44
CA PRO A 142 -18.21 0.15 17.01
C PRO A 142 -16.84 0.64 16.56
N LEU A 143 -16.21 1.58 17.27
CA LEU A 143 -15.00 2.24 16.78
C LEU A 143 -13.73 1.47 17.13
N VAL A 144 -12.94 1.19 16.10
CA VAL A 144 -11.61 0.61 16.20
C VAL A 144 -10.59 1.46 15.45
N VAL A 145 -9.38 1.57 15.99
CA VAL A 145 -8.25 2.24 15.35
C VAL A 145 -7.16 1.23 15.03
N LYS A 146 -6.55 1.33 13.86
CA LYS A 146 -5.44 0.46 13.46
C LYS A 146 -4.16 0.94 14.15
N LEU A 147 -3.57 0.09 14.99
CA LEU A 147 -2.49 0.48 15.90
C LEU A 147 -1.22 0.97 15.18
N GLY A 148 -0.82 0.30 14.11
CA GLY A 148 0.40 0.66 13.38
C GLY A 148 0.27 1.86 12.44
N THR A 149 -0.91 2.44 12.27
CA THR A 149 -1.11 3.63 11.41
C THR A 149 -1.18 4.93 12.20
N ILE A 150 -1.04 4.88 13.53
CA ILE A 150 -1.13 6.06 14.40
C ILE A 150 0.08 6.97 14.18
N THR A 151 -0.19 8.22 13.80
CA THR A 151 0.78 9.30 13.62
C THR A 151 0.23 10.60 14.23
N PRO A 152 1.05 11.64 14.46
CA PRO A 152 0.58 12.94 14.93
C PRO A 152 -0.50 13.57 14.03
N GLN A 153 -0.53 13.20 12.75
CA GLN A 153 -1.49 13.70 11.75
C GLN A 153 -2.83 12.95 11.79
N GLY A 154 -2.86 11.71 12.30
CA GLY A 154 -4.06 10.89 12.35
C GLY A 154 -3.76 9.38 12.35
N ALA A 155 -4.81 8.58 12.21
CA ALA A 155 -4.75 7.12 12.08
C ALA A 155 -5.96 6.62 11.30
N ASP A 156 -5.89 5.37 10.83
CA ASP A 156 -7.05 4.71 10.23
C ASP A 156 -8.02 4.27 11.32
N VAL A 157 -9.23 4.84 11.30
CA VAL A 157 -10.33 4.47 12.19
C VAL A 157 -11.43 3.83 11.35
N HIS A 158 -11.96 2.71 11.82
CA HIS A 158 -13.05 1.97 11.19
C HIS A 158 -14.19 1.84 12.18
N SER A 159 -15.43 1.99 11.71
CA SER A 159 -16.64 1.73 12.49
C SER A 159 -17.24 0.39 12.06
N TYR A 160 -17.62 -0.46 13.02
CA TYR A 160 -18.37 -1.69 12.76
C TYR A 160 -19.89 -1.52 12.88
N ALA A 161 -20.37 -0.30 13.13
CA ALA A 161 -21.80 -0.04 13.26
C ALA A 161 -22.52 -0.34 11.93
N PRO A 162 -23.69 -1.02 11.93
CA PRO A 162 -24.37 -1.37 10.68
C PRO A 162 -24.76 -0.20 9.77
N ASP A 163 -24.93 1.00 10.34
CA ASP A 163 -25.24 2.25 9.65
C ASP A 163 -24.01 3.11 9.30
N GLU A 164 -22.81 2.58 9.58
CA GLU A 164 -21.48 3.20 9.37
C GLU A 164 -20.39 2.10 9.32
N ASP A 165 -20.56 1.03 8.52
CA ASP A 165 -19.56 -0.06 8.40
C ASP A 165 -18.48 0.32 7.36
N CYS A 166 -17.70 1.35 7.68
CA CYS A 166 -16.65 1.89 6.80
C CYS A 166 -15.52 2.59 7.57
N LEU A 167 -14.51 3.07 6.84
CA LEU A 167 -13.52 4.01 7.38
C LEU A 167 -14.20 5.32 7.77
N VAL A 168 -13.77 5.88 8.89
CA VAL A 168 -14.34 7.10 9.47
C VAL A 168 -13.25 7.99 10.05
N LYS A 169 -13.53 9.28 10.15
CA LYS A 169 -12.70 10.24 10.90
C LYS A 169 -13.22 10.36 12.32
N ASP A 170 -12.31 10.29 13.28
CA ASP A 170 -12.56 10.59 14.69
C ASP A 170 -11.88 11.93 15.05
N PRO A 171 -12.64 13.04 15.17
CA PRO A 171 -12.08 14.34 15.54
C PRO A 171 -11.42 14.36 16.92
N HIS A 172 -11.80 13.43 17.80
CA HIS A 172 -11.33 13.34 19.19
C HIS A 172 -10.35 12.19 19.41
N LEU A 173 -9.78 11.62 18.33
CA LEU A 173 -8.91 10.46 18.38
C LEU A 173 -7.77 10.59 19.39
N GLY A 174 -7.13 11.76 19.45
CA GLY A 174 -6.05 12.02 20.41
C GLY A 174 -6.52 11.88 21.87
N THR A 175 -7.73 12.32 22.18
CA THR A 175 -8.35 12.17 23.51
C THR A 175 -8.68 10.70 23.79
N HIS A 176 -9.28 10.00 22.83
CA HIS A 176 -9.63 8.59 22.98
C HIS A 176 -8.42 7.69 23.16
N LEU A 177 -7.33 7.95 22.42
CA LEU A 177 -6.07 7.21 22.56
C LEU A 177 -5.38 7.49 23.90
N ARG A 178 -5.46 8.73 24.39
CA ARG A 178 -4.88 9.13 25.68
C ARG A 178 -5.52 8.39 26.86
N HIS A 179 -6.81 8.08 26.80
CA HIS A 179 -7.49 7.22 27.80
C HIS A 179 -6.77 5.89 27.98
N TRP A 180 -6.30 5.29 26.89
CA TRP A 180 -5.56 4.02 26.89
C TRP A 180 -4.06 4.16 27.17
N GLY A 181 -3.56 5.39 27.35
CA GLY A 181 -2.15 5.68 27.61
C GLY A 181 -1.30 5.88 26.35
N ILE A 182 -1.91 5.97 25.16
CA ILE A 182 -1.22 6.22 23.90
C ILE A 182 -1.16 7.72 23.65
N ASN A 183 0.06 8.26 23.54
CA ASN A 183 0.27 9.66 23.15
C ASN A 183 0.57 9.73 21.65
N ILE A 184 -0.39 10.21 20.88
CA ILE A 184 -0.31 10.32 19.41
C ILE A 184 0.93 11.09 18.92
N MET A 185 1.43 12.05 19.71
CA MET A 185 2.60 12.85 19.34
C MET A 185 3.92 12.05 19.31
N HIS A 186 3.97 10.91 19.98
CA HIS A 186 5.16 10.07 20.08
C HIS A 186 5.07 8.82 19.18
N MET A 187 3.98 8.68 18.42
CA MET A 187 3.76 7.54 17.56
C MET A 187 4.32 7.80 16.17
N THR A 188 4.93 6.76 15.58
CA THR A 188 5.36 6.74 14.19
C THR A 188 4.67 5.59 13.49
N LYS A 189 4.32 5.77 12.22
CA LYS A 189 3.70 4.73 11.41
C LYS A 189 4.60 3.48 11.34
N THR A 190 4.07 2.33 11.75
CA THR A 190 4.76 1.03 11.73
C THR A 190 4.07 0.00 10.83
N ASP A 191 2.80 0.22 10.47
CA ASP A 191 2.04 -0.62 9.56
C ASP A 191 1.48 0.19 8.38
N LYS A 192 1.16 -0.53 7.30
CA LYS A 192 0.48 0.00 6.13
C LYS A 192 -0.93 0.49 6.50
N THR A 193 -1.40 1.58 5.90
CA THR A 193 -2.80 2.00 5.99
C THR A 193 -3.72 1.05 5.24
N ILE A 194 -5.03 1.14 5.45
CA ILE A 194 -6.01 0.38 4.66
C ILE A 194 -5.87 0.72 3.17
N ALA A 195 -5.78 2.00 2.81
CA ALA A 195 -5.57 2.42 1.42
C ALA A 195 -4.27 1.83 0.82
N GLU A 196 -3.17 1.82 1.58
CA GLU A 196 -1.92 1.18 1.12
C GLU A 196 -2.07 -0.32 0.94
N MET A 197 -2.76 -1.00 1.86
CA MET A 197 -3.07 -2.41 1.75
C MET A 197 -3.98 -2.71 0.55
N GLU A 198 -4.95 -1.86 0.25
CA GLU A 198 -5.83 -1.99 -0.91
C GLU A 198 -5.08 -1.76 -2.22
N VAL A 199 -4.20 -0.75 -2.28
CA VAL A 199 -3.34 -0.52 -3.46
C VAL A 199 -2.39 -1.70 -3.66
N GLU A 200 -1.76 -2.18 -2.60
CA GLU A 200 -0.88 -3.34 -2.65
C GLU A 200 -1.63 -4.60 -3.04
N LEU A 201 -2.82 -4.82 -2.46
CA LEU A 201 -3.71 -5.90 -2.85
C LEU A 201 -4.01 -5.74 -4.33
N ASN A 202 -4.51 -4.61 -4.83
CA ASN A 202 -4.79 -4.44 -6.25
C ASN A 202 -3.57 -4.61 -7.18
N LYS A 203 -2.35 -4.33 -6.70
CA LYS A 203 -1.09 -4.61 -7.42
C LYS A 203 -0.74 -6.09 -7.45
N THR A 204 -0.91 -6.77 -6.31
CA THR A 204 -0.53 -8.18 -6.08
C THR A 204 -1.68 -9.15 -6.31
N TYR A 205 -2.91 -8.64 -6.45
CA TYR A 205 -4.14 -9.40 -6.66
C TYR A 205 -4.01 -10.01 -8.04
N ASP A 206 -3.52 -11.23 -8.00
CA ASP A 206 -3.36 -12.04 -9.17
C ASP A 206 -4.77 -12.54 -9.52
N PHE A 207 -5.46 -11.76 -10.36
CA PHE A 207 -6.72 -12.16 -11.00
C PHE A 207 -6.59 -13.53 -11.71
N SER A 208 -5.36 -14.08 -11.84
CA SER A 208 -5.09 -15.45 -12.27
C SER A 208 -5.81 -16.53 -11.46
N LYS A 209 -6.05 -16.33 -10.15
CA LYS A 209 -6.71 -17.34 -9.30
C LYS A 209 -8.20 -17.52 -9.60
N ILE A 210 -8.84 -16.56 -10.27
CA ILE A 210 -10.29 -16.60 -10.53
C ILE A 210 -10.61 -17.05 -11.96
N THR A 211 -9.71 -16.87 -12.92
CA THR A 211 -10.11 -17.04 -14.33
C THR A 211 -10.18 -18.46 -14.83
N GLU A 212 -9.57 -19.46 -14.18
CA GLU A 212 -9.67 -20.84 -14.66
C GLU A 212 -9.69 -21.84 -13.51
N ALA A 213 -10.76 -22.62 -13.43
CA ALA A 213 -11.04 -23.61 -12.41
C ALA A 213 -9.95 -24.70 -12.29
N GLY A 214 -8.81 -24.38 -11.66
CA GLY A 214 -7.73 -25.33 -11.37
C GLY A 214 -6.97 -25.86 -12.58
N ALA A 215 -7.05 -25.21 -13.75
CA ALA A 215 -6.27 -25.60 -14.93
C ALA A 215 -4.82 -25.10 -14.80
N GLN A 216 -3.86 -25.99 -15.03
CA GLN A 216 -2.47 -25.60 -15.24
C GLN A 216 -2.30 -25.20 -16.71
N LEU A 217 -2.16 -23.90 -16.97
CA LEU A 217 -1.88 -23.38 -18.30
C LEU A 217 -0.38 -23.48 -18.63
N GLU A 218 -0.07 -23.66 -19.91
CA GLU A 218 1.29 -23.56 -20.42
C GLU A 218 1.69 -22.07 -20.56
N PRO A 219 2.80 -21.62 -19.93
CA PRO A 219 3.26 -20.26 -20.09
C PRO A 219 3.71 -19.97 -21.52
N LEU A 220 3.21 -18.87 -22.11
CA LEU A 220 3.62 -18.40 -23.43
C LEU A 220 4.66 -17.27 -23.33
N TYR A 221 5.60 -17.25 -24.27
CA TYR A 221 6.65 -16.25 -24.36
C TYR A 221 6.85 -15.80 -25.82
N GLY A 222 7.32 -14.57 -26.01
CA GLY A 222 7.66 -14.02 -27.33
C GLY A 222 6.89 -12.75 -27.70
N ALA A 223 7.12 -12.27 -28.92
CA ALA A 223 6.46 -11.08 -29.45
C ALA A 223 4.93 -11.27 -29.48
N GLY A 224 4.19 -10.29 -28.96
CA GLY A 224 2.73 -10.37 -28.83
C GLY A 224 2.22 -11.11 -27.59
N PHE A 225 3.10 -11.78 -26.83
CA PHE A 225 2.75 -12.52 -25.60
C PHE A 225 3.36 -11.88 -24.34
N THR A 226 3.60 -10.57 -24.37
CA THR A 226 4.20 -9.85 -23.23
C THR A 226 3.11 -9.45 -22.23
N GLY A 227 3.19 -9.98 -21.01
CA GLY A 227 2.33 -9.57 -19.91
C GLY A 227 2.61 -8.14 -19.45
N ILE A 228 1.57 -7.33 -19.27
CA ILE A 228 1.67 -6.00 -18.66
C ILE A 228 1.47 -6.15 -17.14
N LYS A 229 2.39 -5.60 -16.34
CA LYS A 229 2.32 -5.59 -14.88
C LYS A 229 1.16 -4.70 -14.42
N ASN A 230 0.42 -5.15 -13.41
CA ASN A 230 -0.62 -4.33 -12.79
C ASN A 230 0.06 -3.26 -11.92
N LEU A 231 -0.33 -2.00 -12.10
CA LEU A 231 0.20 -0.87 -11.34
C LEU A 231 -0.72 -0.46 -10.18
N GLY A 232 -1.72 -1.28 -9.81
CA GLY A 232 -2.80 -0.92 -8.88
C GLY A 232 -3.99 -0.39 -9.67
N ASN A 233 -5.10 -1.14 -9.69
CA ASN A 233 -6.29 -0.89 -10.51
C ASN A 233 -6.08 -0.81 -12.03
N SER A 234 -4.87 -1.02 -12.57
CA SER A 234 -4.62 -0.84 -14.00
C SER A 234 -5.07 -2.03 -14.85
N CYS A 235 -5.79 -3.01 -14.29
CA CYS A 235 -6.16 -4.24 -14.99
C CYS A 235 -7.09 -3.99 -16.19
N TYR A 236 -8.00 -3.01 -16.10
CA TYR A 236 -8.86 -2.63 -17.21
C TYR A 236 -8.05 -2.06 -18.39
N ILE A 237 -7.08 -1.19 -18.10
CA ILE A 237 -6.17 -0.65 -19.12
C ILE A 237 -5.33 -1.78 -19.70
N ASN A 238 -4.76 -2.64 -18.86
CA ASN A 238 -3.94 -3.76 -19.32
C ASN A 238 -4.72 -4.65 -20.31
N SER A 239 -5.99 -4.96 -20.01
CA SER A 239 -6.87 -5.73 -20.90
C SER A 239 -7.17 -4.99 -22.21
N VAL A 240 -7.49 -3.70 -22.15
CA VAL A 240 -7.76 -2.88 -23.33
C VAL A 240 -6.52 -2.78 -24.22
N LEU A 241 -5.34 -2.53 -23.65
CA LEU A 241 -4.09 -2.43 -24.40
C LEU A 241 -3.71 -3.75 -25.07
N GLN A 242 -3.89 -4.90 -24.40
CA GLN A 242 -3.64 -6.21 -24.99
C GLN A 242 -4.52 -6.45 -26.24
N VAL A 243 -5.79 -6.06 -26.19
CA VAL A 243 -6.70 -6.15 -27.34
C VAL A 243 -6.29 -5.16 -28.44
N LEU A 244 -6.10 -3.88 -28.10
CA LEU A 244 -5.78 -2.85 -29.08
C LEU A 244 -4.48 -3.13 -29.83
N PHE A 245 -3.43 -3.60 -29.15
CA PHE A 245 -2.17 -3.93 -29.79
C PHE A 245 -2.16 -5.31 -30.47
N SER A 246 -3.22 -6.09 -30.35
CA SER A 246 -3.45 -7.27 -31.18
C SER A 246 -4.07 -6.93 -32.55
N LEU A 247 -4.51 -5.68 -32.74
CA LEU A 247 -5.09 -5.21 -34.00
C LEU A 247 -3.98 -4.77 -34.99
N PRO A 248 -3.95 -5.33 -36.22
CA PRO A 248 -2.92 -4.99 -37.22
C PRO A 248 -2.85 -3.50 -37.56
N GLU A 249 -3.97 -2.78 -37.54
CA GLU A 249 -4.07 -1.36 -37.87
C GLU A 249 -3.31 -0.51 -36.86
N LEU A 250 -3.43 -0.84 -35.58
CA LEU A 250 -2.75 -0.15 -34.48
C LEU A 250 -1.25 -0.47 -34.51
N GLN A 251 -0.89 -1.72 -34.80
CA GLN A 251 0.50 -2.10 -35.00
C GLN A 251 1.13 -1.31 -36.16
N GLN A 252 0.47 -1.23 -37.32
CA GLN A 252 0.97 -0.46 -38.45
C GLN A 252 1.11 1.03 -38.13
N ARG A 253 0.16 1.59 -37.36
CA ARG A 253 0.14 3.02 -37.04
C ARG A 253 1.19 3.44 -36.01
N TYR A 254 1.48 2.58 -35.03
CA TYR A 254 2.29 2.93 -33.86
C TYR A 254 3.58 2.12 -33.72
N PHE A 255 3.61 0.87 -34.19
CA PHE A 255 4.82 0.03 -34.11
C PHE A 255 5.74 0.24 -35.32
N THR A 256 5.20 0.20 -36.55
CA THR A 256 6.02 0.34 -37.77
C THR A 256 6.80 1.67 -37.83
N PRO A 257 6.20 2.84 -37.50
CA PRO A 257 6.93 4.11 -37.49
C PRO A 257 7.53 4.45 -36.12
N ALA A 258 7.64 3.51 -35.17
CA ALA A 258 8.03 3.82 -33.78
C ALA A 258 9.32 4.67 -33.70
N HIS A 259 10.35 4.32 -34.49
CA HIS A 259 11.60 5.07 -34.54
C HIS A 259 11.40 6.54 -34.96
N GLN A 260 10.53 6.80 -35.93
CA GLN A 260 10.22 8.17 -36.38
C GLN A 260 9.43 8.94 -35.32
N VAL A 261 8.50 8.26 -34.62
CA VAL A 261 7.75 8.86 -33.52
C VAL A 261 8.68 9.31 -32.40
N PHE A 262 9.60 8.43 -31.95
CA PHE A 262 10.52 8.74 -30.87
C PHE A 262 11.61 9.76 -31.24
N GLN A 263 11.93 9.94 -32.52
CA GLN A 263 12.85 10.98 -32.99
C GLN A 263 12.19 12.35 -33.15
N SER A 264 10.86 12.42 -33.16
CA SER A 264 10.09 13.65 -33.36
C SER A 264 9.68 14.37 -32.07
N ILE A 265 10.02 13.78 -30.92
CA ILE A 265 9.79 14.28 -29.56
C ILE A 265 11.14 14.73 -29.00
#